data_AF-A0A3Q0D684-F1
#
_entry.id   AF-A0A3Q0D684-F1
#
_cell.length_a   1.000
_cell.length_b   1.000
_cell.length_c   1.000
_cell.angle_alpha   90.00
_cell.angle_beta   90.00
_cell.angle_gamma   90.00
#
_symmetry.space_group_name_H-M   'P 1'
#
loop_
_entity.id
_entity.type
_entity.pdbx_description
1 polymer ?
#
loop_
_entity_poly.entity_id
_entity_poly.type
_entity_poly.pdbx_seq_one_letter_code
_entity_poly.pdbx_strand_id
1 'polypeptide(L)'
;MSIVPVFYVFHYLEAGNHWNIFHPDSLTRKQNLQKKIKEGMVSIMSYRNRDYSYSMWKGGTASTWLTAFALRVLGQVAKYVKQDQNSICNSLLWLIDNCQLENGSFKENSQYLPIKLQVRKSNV
;
A
#
# COMPACT_ATOMS: atom_id res chain seq x y z
N MET A 1 6.96 -0.89 7.68
CA MET A 1 6.50 -0.93 6.28
C MET A 1 7.69 -1.05 5.33
N SER A 2 8.24 -2.25 5.09
CA SER A 2 9.43 -2.44 4.21
C SER A 2 9.14 -3.19 2.91
N ILE A 3 7.88 -3.39 2.54
CA ILE A 3 7.51 -4.14 1.32
C ILE A 3 7.86 -3.39 0.03
N VAL A 4 7.80 -2.05 0.04
CA VAL A 4 7.82 -1.25 -1.20
C VAL A 4 9.14 -1.43 -1.97
N PRO A 5 10.33 -1.34 -1.34
CA PRO A 5 11.59 -1.59 -2.05
C PRO A 5 11.69 -3.03 -2.57
N VAL A 6 11.28 -4.02 -1.76
CA VAL A 6 11.32 -5.44 -2.15
C VAL A 6 10.42 -5.70 -3.35
N PHE A 7 9.22 -5.12 -3.36
CA PHE A 7 8.29 -5.20 -4.47
C PHE A 7 8.89 -4.61 -5.75
N TYR A 8 9.44 -3.40 -5.73
CA TYR A 8 10.00 -2.78 -6.94
C TYR A 8 11.22 -3.55 -7.49
N VAL A 9 12.08 -4.07 -6.62
CA VAL A 9 13.18 -4.96 -7.03
C VAL A 9 12.65 -6.22 -7.69
N PHE A 10 11.67 -6.88 -7.07
CA PHE A 10 11.05 -8.08 -7.63
C PHE A 10 10.35 -7.80 -8.96
N HIS A 11 9.64 -6.68 -9.06
CA HIS A 11 8.96 -6.24 -10.28
C HIS A 11 9.96 -6.05 -11.44
N TYR A 12 11.08 -5.37 -11.18
CA TYR A 12 12.14 -5.18 -12.18
C TYR A 12 12.73 -6.51 -12.66
N LEU A 13 13.05 -7.42 -11.72
CA LEU A 13 13.63 -8.73 -12.04
C LEU A 13 12.66 -9.60 -12.85
N GLU A 14 11.39 -9.64 -12.44
CA GLU A 14 10.37 -10.48 -13.07
C GLU A 14 9.88 -9.91 -14.41
N ALA A 15 9.64 -8.59 -14.50
CA ALA A 15 9.15 -7.97 -15.73
C ALA A 15 10.22 -7.89 -16.82
N GLY A 16 11.48 -7.69 -16.45
CA GLY A 16 12.61 -7.63 -17.39
C GLY A 16 13.35 -8.96 -17.59
N ASN A 17 12.92 -10.04 -16.94
CA ASN A 17 13.62 -11.33 -16.93
C ASN A 17 15.12 -11.23 -16.55
N HIS A 18 15.45 -10.34 -15.61
CA HIS A 18 16.83 -10.06 -15.17
C HIS A 18 17.31 -11.01 -14.05
N TRP A 19 16.76 -12.23 -13.98
CA TRP A 19 17.13 -13.21 -12.95
C TRP A 19 18.52 -13.81 -13.15
N ASN A 20 19.09 -13.65 -14.35
CA ASN A 20 20.46 -14.05 -14.69
C ASN A 20 21.53 -13.35 -13.82
N ILE A 21 21.22 -12.19 -13.22
CA ILE A 21 22.11 -11.48 -12.28
C ILE A 21 22.54 -12.38 -11.11
N PHE A 22 21.70 -13.36 -10.74
CA PHE A 22 21.91 -14.23 -9.59
C PHE A 22 22.42 -15.64 -9.93
N HIS A 23 22.98 -15.87 -11.12
CA HIS A 23 23.47 -17.20 -11.52
C HIS A 23 24.54 -17.74 -10.55
N PRO A 24 24.48 -19.01 -10.11
CA PRO A 24 23.51 -20.06 -10.49
C PRO A 24 22.22 -20.09 -9.65
N ASP A 25 22.12 -19.32 -8.57
CA ASP A 25 21.06 -19.43 -7.54
C ASP A 25 19.78 -18.61 -7.82
N SER A 26 19.44 -18.38 -9.09
CA SER A 26 18.34 -17.49 -9.49
C SER A 26 16.99 -17.90 -8.90
N LEU A 27 16.68 -19.21 -8.89
CA LEU A 27 15.44 -19.76 -8.34
C LEU A 27 15.34 -19.53 -6.82
N THR A 28 16.41 -19.79 -6.09
CA THR A 28 16.47 -19.61 -4.63
C THR A 28 16.29 -18.13 -4.27
N ARG A 29 16.91 -17.20 -5.03
CA ARG A 29 16.73 -15.76 -4.84
C ARG A 29 15.30 -15.31 -5.13
N LYS A 30 14.67 -15.86 -6.18
CA LYS A 30 13.26 -15.60 -6.51
C LYS A 30 12.33 -16.01 -5.37
N GLN A 31 12.47 -17.23 -4.86
CA GLN A 31 11.66 -17.72 -3.73
C GLN A 31 11.87 -16.87 -2.46
N ASN A 32 13.11 -16.50 -2.15
CA ASN A 32 13.42 -15.64 -1.01
C ASN A 32 12.76 -14.25 -1.12
N LEU A 33 12.79 -13.62 -2.30
CA LEU A 33 12.13 -12.33 -2.50
C LEU A 33 10.61 -12.46 -2.42
N GLN A 34 10.01 -13.51 -2.98
CA GLN A 34 8.58 -13.79 -2.82
C GLN A 34 8.19 -13.97 -1.35
N LYS A 35 9.02 -14.66 -0.56
CA LYS A 35 8.81 -14.80 0.88
C LYS A 35 8.85 -13.44 1.59
N LYS A 36 9.84 -12.61 1.28
CA LYS A 36 9.95 -11.24 1.84
C LYS A 36 8.76 -10.36 1.47
N ILE A 37 8.22 -10.49 0.26
CA ILE A 37 6.99 -9.79 -0.15
C ILE A 37 5.81 -10.26 0.73
N LYS A 38 5.63 -11.57 0.92
CA LYS A 38 4.59 -12.13 1.80
C LYS A 38 4.71 -11.62 3.25
N GLU A 39 5.91 -11.65 3.82
CA GLU A 39 6.18 -11.11 5.16
C GLU A 39 5.87 -9.60 5.25
N GLY A 40 6.27 -8.84 4.23
CA GLY A 40 5.98 -7.41 4.13
C GLY A 40 4.48 -7.09 4.04
N MET A 41 3.69 -7.95 3.39
CA MET A 41 2.23 -7.80 3.33
C MET A 41 1.59 -8.02 4.69
N VAL A 42 2.01 -9.06 5.43
CA VAL A 42 1.56 -9.29 6.81
C VAL A 42 1.84 -8.06 7.68
N SER A 43 2.99 -7.42 7.51
CA SER A 43 3.32 -6.17 8.21
C SER A 43 2.31 -5.05 7.90
N ILE A 44 1.94 -4.82 6.63
CA ILE A 44 0.93 -3.81 6.27
C ILE A 44 -0.43 -4.16 6.87
N MET A 45 -0.85 -5.43 6.80
CA MET A 45 -2.14 -5.88 7.33
C MET A 45 -2.27 -5.62 8.83
N SER A 46 -1.17 -5.54 9.58
CA SER A 46 -1.20 -5.22 11.01
C SER A 46 -1.67 -3.79 11.35
N TYR A 47 -1.74 -2.90 10.35
CA TYR A 47 -2.26 -1.53 10.46
C TYR A 47 -3.70 -1.41 9.93
N ARG A 48 -4.30 -2.53 9.48
CA ARG A 48 -5.67 -2.58 9.00
C ARG A 48 -6.64 -2.66 10.19
N ASN A 49 -7.67 -1.84 10.15
CA ASN A 49 -8.77 -1.82 11.10
C ASN A 49 -9.83 -2.88 10.75
N ARG A 50 -10.85 -2.98 11.60
CA ARG A 50 -11.96 -3.95 11.42
C ARG A 50 -12.83 -3.64 10.21
N ASP A 51 -12.94 -2.37 9.83
CA ASP A 51 -13.68 -1.88 8.66
C ASP A 51 -12.83 -1.89 7.37
N TYR A 52 -11.68 -2.57 7.38
CA TYR A 52 -10.71 -2.66 6.28
C TYR A 52 -9.99 -1.36 5.92
N SER A 53 -10.21 -0.27 6.66
CA SER A 53 -9.40 0.95 6.55
C SER A 53 -8.00 0.76 7.16
N TYR A 54 -7.05 1.63 6.83
CA TYR A 54 -5.69 1.57 7.36
C TYR A 54 -5.36 2.82 8.20
N SER A 55 -4.72 2.62 9.34
CA SER A 55 -4.31 3.68 10.26
C SER A 55 -2.79 3.83 10.31
N MET A 56 -2.30 5.06 10.50
CA MET A 56 -0.85 5.32 10.62
C MET A 56 -0.24 4.65 11.86
N TRP A 57 -1.03 4.55 12.92
CA TRP A 57 -0.68 3.92 14.19
C TRP A 57 -1.67 2.79 14.49
N LYS A 58 -1.20 1.72 15.13
CA LYS A 58 -2.09 0.62 15.54
C LYS A 58 -3.14 1.16 16.51
N GLY A 59 -4.42 0.94 16.19
CA GLY A 59 -5.55 1.46 16.97
C GLY A 59 -5.80 2.97 16.82
N GLY A 60 -5.06 3.66 15.95
CA GLY A 60 -5.30 5.06 15.63
C GLY A 60 -6.49 5.26 14.69
N THR A 61 -6.84 6.51 14.45
CA THR A 61 -7.88 6.87 13.47
C THR A 61 -7.44 6.49 12.05
N ALA A 62 -8.39 5.94 11.29
CA ALA A 62 -8.19 5.54 9.92
C ALA A 62 -7.77 6.74 9.05
N SER A 63 -6.73 6.57 8.24
CA SER A 63 -6.24 7.59 7.33
C SER A 63 -6.64 7.28 5.89
N THR A 64 -7.24 8.26 5.23
CA THR A 64 -7.61 8.18 3.82
C THR A 64 -6.36 8.00 2.96
N TRP A 65 -5.33 8.83 3.20
CA TRP A 65 -4.08 8.81 2.46
C TRP A 65 -3.36 7.45 2.59
N LEU A 66 -3.25 6.93 3.81
CA LEU A 66 -2.57 5.65 4.03
C LEU A 66 -3.35 4.47 3.44
N THR A 67 -4.68 4.48 3.56
CA THR A 67 -5.53 3.45 2.95
C THR A 67 -5.36 3.42 1.44
N ALA A 68 -5.38 4.58 0.77
CA ALA A 68 -5.11 4.69 -0.66
C ALA A 68 -3.69 4.22 -1.03
N PHE A 69 -2.69 4.57 -0.23
CA PHE A 69 -1.31 4.13 -0.45
C PHE A 69 -1.17 2.60 -0.31
N ALA A 70 -1.77 2.01 0.73
CA ALA A 70 -1.80 0.57 0.94
C ALA A 70 -2.47 -0.15 -0.24
N LEU A 71 -3.63 0.34 -0.70
CA LEU A 71 -4.34 -0.19 -1.87
C LEU A 71 -3.50 -0.12 -3.14
N ARG A 72 -2.77 0.97 -3.38
CA ARG A 72 -1.82 1.07 -4.50
C ARG A 72 -0.77 -0.04 -4.44
N VAL A 73 -0.13 -0.23 -3.28
CA VAL A 73 0.91 -1.26 -3.11
C VAL A 73 0.33 -2.67 -3.27
N LEU A 74 -0.82 -2.95 -2.66
CA LEU A 74 -1.48 -4.26 -2.74
C LEU A 74 -1.92 -4.58 -4.17
N GLY A 75 -2.47 -3.60 -4.89
CA GLY A 75 -2.84 -3.75 -6.30
C GLY A 75 -1.64 -4.06 -7.21
N GLN A 76 -0.50 -3.42 -6.94
CA GLN A 76 0.75 -3.71 -7.66
C GLN A 76 1.30 -5.11 -7.34
N VAL A 77 1.28 -5.51 -6.06
CA VAL A 77 1.74 -6.83 -5.60
C VAL A 77 0.83 -7.95 -6.10
N ALA A 78 -0.47 -7.68 -6.33
CA ALA A 78 -1.45 -8.64 -6.82
C ALA A 78 -1.05 -9.32 -8.15
N LYS A 79 -0.19 -8.67 -8.96
CA LYS A 79 0.36 -9.25 -10.20
C LYS A 79 1.24 -10.48 -9.94
N TYR A 80 1.89 -10.55 -8.78
CA TYR A 80 2.88 -11.58 -8.46
C TYR A 80 2.47 -12.48 -7.30
N VAL A 81 1.65 -11.99 -6.38
CA VAL A 81 1.16 -12.74 -5.24
C VAL A 81 -0.34 -12.52 -5.10
N LYS A 82 -1.12 -13.60 -5.10
CA LYS A 82 -2.57 -13.55 -4.94
C LYS A 82 -2.94 -12.82 -3.65
N GLN A 83 -3.82 -11.83 -3.76
CA GLN A 83 -4.37 -11.06 -2.64
C GLN A 83 -5.77 -11.57 -2.28
N ASP A 84 -6.22 -11.25 -1.06
CA ASP A 84 -7.62 -11.42 -0.67
C ASP A 84 -8.48 -10.34 -1.33
N GLN A 85 -9.20 -10.72 -2.38
CA GLN A 85 -10.05 -9.81 -3.15
C GLN A 85 -11.13 -9.16 -2.28
N ASN A 86 -11.69 -9.88 -1.30
CA ASN A 86 -12.72 -9.33 -0.44
C ASN A 86 -12.15 -8.21 0.44
N SER A 87 -10.95 -8.39 1.01
CA SER A 87 -10.28 -7.33 1.75
C SER A 87 -10.02 -6.09 0.89
N ILE A 88 -9.58 -6.26 -0.35
CA ILE A 88 -9.29 -5.14 -1.26
C ILE A 88 -10.58 -4.39 -1.61
N CYS A 89 -11.64 -5.11 -1.97
CA CYS A 89 -12.94 -4.51 -2.28
C CYS A 89 -13.51 -3.74 -1.09
N ASN A 90 -13.47 -4.29 0.13
CA ASN A 90 -13.96 -3.57 1.32
C ASN A 90 -13.12 -2.31 1.62
N SER A 91 -11.80 -2.36 1.42
CA SER A 91 -10.95 -1.17 1.59
C SER A 91 -11.26 -0.08 0.54
N LEU A 92 -11.58 -0.48 -0.69
CA LEU A 92 -12.00 0.43 -1.76
C LEU A 92 -13.36 1.06 -1.47
N LEU A 93 -14.33 0.25 -1.06
CA LEU A 93 -15.66 0.73 -0.64
C LEU A 93 -15.53 1.71 0.52
N TRP A 94 -14.70 1.41 1.51
CA TRP A 94 -14.46 2.32 2.63
C TRP A 94 -13.98 3.71 2.16
N LEU A 95 -13.05 3.78 1.20
CA LEU A 95 -12.59 5.06 0.65
C LEU A 95 -13.70 5.84 -0.04
N ILE A 96 -14.49 5.15 -0.88
CA ILE A 96 -15.55 5.79 -1.66
C ILE A 96 -16.66 6.27 -0.72
N ASP A 97 -17.16 5.39 0.14
CA ASP A 97 -18.35 5.65 0.95
C ASP A 97 -18.08 6.63 2.11
N ASN A 98 -16.87 6.64 2.68
CA ASN A 98 -16.57 7.43 3.89
C ASN A 98 -15.70 8.66 3.61
N CYS A 99 -14.89 8.64 2.54
CA CYS A 99 -13.88 9.68 2.32
C CYS A 99 -14.14 10.54 1.09
N GLN A 100 -14.98 10.13 0.14
CA GLN A 100 -15.32 10.92 -1.03
C GLN A 100 -16.44 11.94 -0.70
N LEU A 101 -16.28 13.18 -1.17
CA LEU A 101 -17.27 14.24 -1.10
C LEU A 101 -18.14 14.24 -2.36
N GLU A 102 -19.29 14.91 -2.30
CA GLU A 102 -20.24 15.00 -3.43
C GLU A 102 -19.62 15.58 -4.72
N ASN A 103 -18.60 16.44 -4.59
CA ASN A 103 -17.86 17.00 -5.72
C ASN A 103 -16.75 16.08 -6.27
N GLY A 104 -16.65 14.85 -5.76
CA GLY A 104 -15.68 13.83 -6.16
C GLY A 104 -14.31 13.93 -5.48
N SER A 105 -14.03 15.00 -4.72
CA SER A 105 -12.77 15.14 -3.97
C SER A 105 -12.75 14.22 -2.73
N PHE A 106 -11.55 13.87 -2.25
CA PHE A 106 -11.39 13.03 -1.06
C PHE A 106 -10.90 13.87 0.12
N LYS A 107 -11.54 13.68 1.29
CA LYS A 107 -11.09 14.29 2.56
C LYS A 107 -10.25 13.30 3.37
N GLU A 108 -9.29 13.82 4.12
CA GLU A 108 -8.53 13.05 5.10
C GLU A 108 -9.37 12.86 6.37
N ASN A 109 -9.50 11.62 6.83
CA ASN A 109 -10.30 11.26 8.01
C ASN A 109 -9.50 11.35 9.32
N SER A 110 -8.17 11.27 9.26
CA SER A 110 -7.29 11.40 10.42
C SER A 110 -6.72 12.81 10.56
N GLN A 111 -5.99 13.07 11.65
CA GLN A 111 -5.21 14.31 11.81
C GLN A 111 -3.84 14.23 11.11
N TYR A 112 -3.57 13.15 10.37
CA TYR A 112 -2.30 12.94 9.69
C TYR A 112 -2.17 13.87 8.49
N LEU A 113 -1.12 14.69 8.47
CA LEU A 113 -0.79 15.56 7.35
C LEU A 113 0.44 14.98 6.62
N PRO A 114 0.27 14.33 5.46
CA PRO A 114 1.37 13.67 4.76
C PRO A 114 2.39 14.68 4.21
N ILE A 115 1.94 15.87 3.83
CA ILE A 115 2.75 16.91 3.19
C ILE A 115 2.26 18.27 3.67
N LYS A 116 3.18 19.19 3.96
CA LYS A 116 2.86 20.60 4.24
C LYS A 116 2.88 21.40 2.95
N LEU A 117 1.72 21.85 2.50
CA LEU A 117 1.60 22.73 1.34
C LEU A 117 1.81 24.19 1.74
N GLN A 118 2.32 25.01 0.81
CA GLN A 118 2.41 26.44 1.00
C GLN A 118 1.00 27.04 1.02
N VAL A 119 0.69 27.84 2.05
CA VAL A 119 -0.57 28.57 2.14
C VAL A 119 -0.31 30.02 1.74
N ARG A 120 -1.19 30.59 0.93
CA ARG A 120 -1.18 32.03 0.64
C ARG A 120 -1.45 32.76 1.95
N LYS A 121 -0.53 33.60 2.44
CA LYS A 121 -0.81 34.50 3.56
C LYS A 121 -2.02 35.35 3.15
N SER A 122 -3.17 35.11 3.77
CA SER A 122 -4.30 36.01 3.65
C SER A 122 -3.92 37.27 4.42
N ASN A 123 -3.56 38.33 3.71
CA ASN A 123 -3.46 39.66 4.29
C ASN A 123 -4.89 40.09 4.61
N VAL A 124 -5.28 39.91 5.88
CA VAL A 124 -6.37 40.67 6.49
C VAL A 124 -5.73 41.74 7.35
#